data_AF-A0A973DJ75-F1
#
_entry.id   AF-A0A973DJ75-F1
#
_cell.length_a   1.000
_cell.length_b   1.000
_cell.length_c   1.000
_cell.angle_alpha   90.00
_cell.angle_beta   90.00
_cell.angle_gamma   90.00
#
_symmetry.space_group_name_H-M   'P 1'
#
loop_
_entity.id
_entity.type
_entity.pdbx_description
1 polymer ?
#
loop_
_entity_poly.entity_id
_entity_poly.type
_entity_poly.pdbx_seq_one_letter_code
_entity_poly.pdbx_strand_id
1 'polypeptide(L)'
;PGDASGQMLSGQIPRASDYYDVTYDSNLATMMIGINDLRVSVPLATIQANILSAVSTLQTDGFTVVICTVIRDHSAADYPDRATLNTWINAGSSGADFVCDLTGTDLETDTALFEADLLHPNPSGMTVIADNLWLITKDL
;
A
#
# COMPACT_ATOMS: atom_id res chain seq x y z
N PRO A 1 -37.67 18.73 12.72
CA PRO A 1 -38.07 19.58 11.57
C PRO A 1 -37.01 20.67 11.36
N GLY A 2 -36.12 20.45 10.38
CA GLY A 2 -35.08 21.42 10.01
C GLY A 2 -35.69 22.61 9.29
N ASP A 3 -35.24 23.81 9.64
CA ASP A 3 -35.58 25.04 8.94
C ASP A 3 -34.88 25.04 7.56
N ALA A 4 -35.68 25.19 6.51
CA ALA A 4 -35.25 25.25 5.11
C ALA A 4 -34.95 26.68 4.64
N SER A 5 -34.66 27.61 5.56
CA SER A 5 -34.41 29.02 5.21
C SER A 5 -33.00 29.32 4.72
N GLY A 6 -32.04 28.39 4.85
CA GLY A 6 -30.67 28.59 4.36
C GLY A 6 -29.92 29.77 5.00
N GLN A 7 -30.43 30.34 6.10
CA GLN A 7 -29.80 31.47 6.78
C GLN A 7 -29.00 30.96 7.98
N MET A 8 -27.67 31.09 7.88
CA MET A 8 -26.74 30.91 9.00
C MET A 8 -27.02 31.97 10.08
N LEU A 9 -27.17 31.55 11.33
CA LEU A 9 -27.36 32.47 12.45
C LEU A 9 -26.05 33.20 12.80
N SER A 10 -26.15 34.45 13.25
CA SER A 10 -25.01 35.26 13.69
C SER A 10 -24.23 34.55 14.80
N GLY A 11 -22.98 34.17 14.52
CA GLY A 11 -22.11 33.37 15.39
C GLY A 11 -21.71 32.00 14.83
N GLN A 12 -22.31 31.56 13.73
CA GLN A 12 -21.86 30.34 13.02
C GLN A 12 -20.68 30.68 12.10
N ILE A 13 -19.56 30.01 12.34
CA ILE A 13 -18.33 30.14 11.54
C ILE A 13 -18.66 29.77 10.09
N PRO A 14 -18.28 30.58 9.08
CA PRO A 14 -19.01 30.65 7.82
C PRO A 14 -18.72 29.50 6.86
N ARG A 15 -17.72 28.64 7.13
CA ARG A 15 -17.22 27.64 6.19
C ARG A 15 -16.82 26.34 6.86
N ALA A 16 -17.16 25.23 6.23
CA ALA A 16 -16.70 23.89 6.63
C ALA A 16 -15.16 23.76 6.61
N SER A 17 -14.46 24.58 5.81
CA SER A 17 -12.99 24.67 5.76
C SER A 17 -12.35 25.14 7.07
N ASP A 18 -13.13 25.79 7.94
CA ASP A 18 -12.63 26.28 9.22
C ASP A 18 -12.70 25.18 10.32
N TYR A 19 -13.38 24.06 10.02
CA TYR A 19 -13.44 22.86 10.87
C TYR A 19 -12.45 21.77 10.46
N TYR A 20 -11.98 21.78 9.21
CA TYR A 20 -11.06 20.79 8.66
C TYR A 20 -10.05 21.48 7.75
N ASP A 21 -8.81 21.59 8.22
CA ASP A 21 -7.67 21.76 7.33
C ASP A 21 -7.47 20.42 6.60
N VAL A 22 -8.08 20.31 5.42
CA VAL A 22 -7.82 19.21 4.48
C VAL A 22 -7.18 19.77 3.22
N THR A 23 -6.18 20.63 3.40
CA THR A 23 -5.08 20.66 2.45
C THR A 23 -4.26 19.38 2.68
N TYR A 24 -4.71 18.25 2.12
CA TYR A 24 -3.87 17.04 2.08
C TYR A 24 -2.67 17.34 1.18
N ASP A 25 -1.58 17.82 1.79
CA ASP A 25 -0.33 18.19 1.10
C ASP A 25 0.57 16.98 0.79
N SER A 26 0.19 15.77 1.24
CA SER A 26 0.96 14.55 1.06
C SER A 26 0.20 13.55 0.18
N ASN A 27 0.54 13.51 -1.11
CA ASN A 27 0.11 12.46 -2.02
C ASN A 27 0.89 11.17 -1.70
N LEU A 28 0.27 10.21 -1.04
CA LEU A 28 0.90 8.92 -0.70
C LEU A 28 0.40 7.81 -1.63
N ALA A 29 1.32 7.07 -2.24
CA ALA A 29 1.01 5.86 -3.00
C ALA A 29 1.67 4.65 -2.33
N THR A 30 0.85 3.65 -1.98
CA THR A 30 1.33 2.37 -1.47
C THR A 30 1.21 1.30 -2.55
N MET A 31 2.26 0.51 -2.75
CA MET A 31 2.32 -0.49 -3.81
C MET A 31 2.69 -1.86 -3.25
N MET A 32 1.93 -2.88 -3.65
CA MET A 32 2.31 -4.29 -3.47
C MET A 32 1.99 -5.01 -4.79
N ILE A 33 3.00 -5.19 -5.64
CA ILE A 33 2.83 -5.73 -6.99
C ILE A 33 3.88 -6.81 -7.29
N GLY A 34 3.61 -7.66 -8.27
CA GLY A 34 4.51 -8.72 -8.74
C GLY A 34 4.04 -10.13 -8.44
N ILE A 35 3.11 -10.37 -7.50
CA ILE A 35 2.64 -11.73 -7.22
C ILE A 35 1.94 -12.36 -8.43
N ASN A 36 1.12 -11.60 -9.16
CA ASN A 36 0.44 -12.11 -10.36
C ASN A 36 1.44 -12.43 -11.48
N ASP A 37 2.49 -11.62 -11.64
CA ASP A 37 3.58 -11.86 -12.57
C ASP A 37 4.33 -13.15 -12.24
N LEU A 38 4.62 -13.40 -10.95
CA LEU A 38 5.22 -14.64 -10.47
C LEU A 38 4.31 -15.85 -10.75
N ARG A 39 2.99 -15.72 -10.53
CA ARG A 39 1.99 -16.78 -10.81
C ARG A 39 1.99 -17.23 -12.26
N VAL A 40 2.21 -16.30 -13.18
CA VAL A 40 2.24 -16.57 -14.63
C VAL A 40 3.68 -16.67 -15.19
N SER A 41 4.67 -16.79 -14.30
CA SER A 41 6.09 -17.01 -14.64
C SER A 41 6.70 -15.92 -15.55
N VAL A 42 6.33 -14.66 -15.33
CA VAL A 42 7.03 -13.52 -15.94
C VAL A 42 8.49 -13.52 -15.46
N PRO A 43 9.48 -13.28 -16.34
CA PRO A 43 10.88 -13.21 -15.93
C PRO A 43 11.11 -12.17 -14.83
N LEU A 44 11.85 -12.53 -13.78
CA LEU A 44 12.11 -11.65 -12.63
C LEU A 44 12.65 -10.27 -13.03
N ALA A 45 13.55 -10.20 -14.01
CA ALA A 45 14.09 -8.93 -14.53
C ALA A 45 13.00 -8.02 -15.13
N THR A 46 11.98 -8.60 -15.77
CA THR A 46 10.83 -7.85 -16.29
C THR A 46 9.96 -7.33 -15.16
N ILE A 47 9.73 -8.13 -14.10
CA ILE A 47 8.98 -7.69 -12.91
C ILE A 47 9.67 -6.49 -12.26
N GLN A 48 10.99 -6.60 -12.05
CA GLN A 48 11.81 -5.53 -11.46
C GLN A 48 11.79 -4.25 -12.31
N ALA A 49 11.90 -4.37 -13.64
CA ALA A 49 11.81 -3.24 -14.56
C ALA A 49 10.43 -2.55 -14.52
N ASN A 50 9.35 -3.34 -14.44
CA ASN A 50 7.99 -2.81 -14.34
C ASN A 50 7.76 -2.08 -13.01
N ILE A 51 8.28 -2.62 -11.90
CA ILE A 51 8.24 -1.96 -10.59
C ILE A 51 8.95 -0.61 -10.64
N LEU A 52 10.19 -0.58 -11.14
CA LEU A 52 10.97 0.66 -11.31
C LEU A 52 10.20 1.71 -12.12
N SER A 53 9.60 1.28 -13.24
CA SER A 53 8.81 2.18 -14.09
C SER A 53 7.60 2.73 -13.34
N ALA A 54 6.84 1.89 -12.63
CA ALA A 54 5.64 2.30 -11.92
C ALA A 54 5.96 3.27 -10.76
N VAL A 55 7.02 2.98 -9.99
CA VAL A 55 7.51 3.87 -8.94
C VAL A 55 7.90 5.23 -9.51
N SER A 56 8.71 5.24 -10.57
CA SER A 56 9.16 6.48 -11.22
C SER A 56 8.00 7.32 -11.76
N THR A 57 6.98 6.68 -12.33
CA THR A 57 5.76 7.38 -12.78
C THR A 57 5.04 8.05 -11.61
N LEU A 58 4.78 7.32 -10.53
CA LEU A 58 4.08 7.88 -9.36
C LEU A 58 4.85 9.03 -8.71
N GLN A 59 6.17 8.90 -8.59
CA GLN A 59 7.02 9.98 -8.08
C GLN A 59 6.99 11.22 -9.00
N THR A 60 6.97 11.02 -10.31
CA THR A 60 6.84 12.12 -11.29
C THR A 60 5.48 12.82 -11.18
N ASP A 61 4.43 12.06 -10.84
CA ASP A 61 3.08 12.58 -10.59
C ASP A 61 2.95 13.27 -9.22
N GLY A 62 4.04 13.33 -8.44
CA GLY A 62 4.11 14.04 -7.16
C GLY A 62 3.71 13.21 -5.95
N PHE A 63 3.73 11.87 -6.05
CA PHE A 63 3.49 10.98 -4.91
C PHE A 63 4.78 10.64 -4.17
N THR A 64 4.70 10.58 -2.84
CA THR A 64 5.61 9.77 -2.02
C THR A 64 5.20 8.31 -2.15
N VAL A 65 6.13 7.45 -2.57
CA VAL A 65 5.85 6.04 -2.88
C VAL A 65 6.41 5.13 -1.79
N VAL A 66 5.55 4.29 -1.22
CA VAL A 66 5.92 3.21 -0.32
C VAL A 66 5.70 1.89 -1.05
N ILE A 67 6.76 1.11 -1.25
CA ILE A 67 6.62 -0.25 -1.79
C ILE A 67 6.63 -1.27 -0.66
N CYS A 68 5.68 -2.20 -0.69
CA CYS A 68 5.64 -3.34 0.20
C CYS A 68 6.36 -4.53 -0.43
N THR A 69 7.01 -5.35 0.38
CA THR A 69 7.42 -6.68 -0.08
C THR A 69 6.19 -7.52 -0.45
N VAL A 70 6.40 -8.46 -1.38
CA VAL A 70 5.35 -9.32 -1.91
C VAL A 70 5.04 -10.43 -0.90
N ILE A 71 3.82 -10.40 -0.36
CA ILE A 71 3.32 -11.44 0.54
C ILE A 71 3.18 -12.79 -0.17
N ARG A 72 3.15 -13.85 0.62
CA ARG A 72 2.97 -15.21 0.12
C ARG A 72 1.58 -15.44 -0.48
N ASP A 73 1.54 -16.16 -1.60
CA ASP A 73 0.34 -16.87 -2.06
C ASP A 73 0.27 -18.21 -1.31
N HIS A 74 -0.73 -18.38 -0.46
CA HIS A 74 -0.92 -19.59 0.35
C HIS A 74 -1.73 -20.67 -0.35
N SER A 75 -2.20 -20.44 -1.59
CA SER A 75 -2.91 -21.44 -2.38
C SER A 75 -1.99 -22.54 -2.93
N ALA A 76 -0.68 -22.29 -2.95
CA ALA A 76 0.33 -23.19 -3.52
C ALA A 76 1.66 -23.18 -2.76
N ALA A 77 2.62 -23.97 -3.25
CA ALA A 77 4.02 -23.81 -2.85
C ALA A 77 4.51 -22.41 -3.22
N ASP A 78 5.43 -21.87 -2.42
CA ASP A 78 5.93 -20.51 -2.63
C ASP A 78 6.65 -20.38 -3.97
N TYR A 79 6.53 -19.21 -4.60
CA TYR A 79 7.15 -18.92 -5.88
C TYR A 79 8.67 -18.77 -5.71
N PRO A 80 9.51 -19.52 -6.45
CA PRO A 80 10.96 -19.52 -6.25
C PRO A 80 11.61 -18.13 -6.30
N ASP A 81 11.10 -17.26 -7.18
CA ASP A 81 11.63 -15.91 -7.37
C ASP A 81 11.08 -14.87 -6.38
N ARG A 82 10.06 -15.21 -5.56
CA ARG A 82 9.48 -14.27 -4.58
C ARG A 82 10.50 -13.83 -3.55
N ALA A 83 11.27 -14.76 -3.01
CA ALA A 83 12.32 -14.45 -2.03
C ALA A 83 13.40 -13.52 -2.63
N THR A 84 13.79 -13.76 -3.88
CA THR A 84 14.74 -12.92 -4.61
C THR A 84 14.17 -11.53 -4.87
N LEU A 85 12.90 -11.43 -5.28
CA LEU A 85 12.20 -10.17 -5.47
C LEU A 85 12.10 -9.37 -4.17
N ASN A 86 11.71 -10.01 -3.06
CA ASN A 86 11.61 -9.35 -1.75
C ASN A 86 12.96 -8.89 -1.23
N THR A 87 14.02 -9.68 -1.44
CA THR A 87 15.39 -9.26 -1.11
C THR A 87 15.80 -8.01 -1.90
N TRP A 88 15.46 -7.95 -3.19
CA TRP A 88 15.71 -6.80 -4.05
C TRP A 88 14.91 -5.56 -3.63
N ILE A 89 13.63 -5.72 -3.25
CA ILE A 89 12.79 -4.63 -2.70
C ILE A 89 13.38 -4.11 -1.39
N ASN A 90 13.70 -4.99 -0.43
CA ASN A 90 14.26 -4.62 0.87
C ASN A 90 15.64 -3.96 0.78
N ALA A 91 16.39 -4.21 -0.30
CA ALA A 91 17.63 -3.50 -0.59
C ALA A 91 17.40 -2.07 -1.12
N GLY A 92 16.16 -1.60 -1.23
CA GLY A 92 15.79 -0.29 -1.78
C GLY A 92 15.93 -0.19 -3.30
N SER A 93 16.05 -1.33 -4.00
CA SER A 93 16.37 -1.33 -5.43
C SER A 93 15.19 -0.95 -6.33
N SER A 94 13.97 -0.84 -5.79
CA SER A 94 12.76 -0.40 -6.49
C SER A 94 12.73 1.10 -6.81
N GLY A 95 13.59 1.90 -6.16
CA GLY A 95 13.58 3.36 -6.26
C GLY A 95 12.45 4.05 -5.47
N ALA A 96 11.65 3.30 -4.71
CA ALA A 96 10.59 3.87 -3.87
C ALA A 96 11.19 4.68 -2.72
N ASP A 97 10.45 5.67 -2.22
CA ASP A 97 10.88 6.52 -1.11
C ASP A 97 11.02 5.72 0.18
N PHE A 98 10.13 4.74 0.39
CA PHE A 98 10.15 3.85 1.54
C PHE A 98 9.83 2.41 1.18
N VAL A 99 10.32 1.50 2.02
CA VAL A 99 10.01 0.07 1.95
C VAL A 99 9.22 -0.35 3.18
N CYS A 100 8.07 -0.99 2.94
CA CYS A 100 7.27 -1.67 3.94
C CYS A 100 7.57 -3.18 3.89
N ASP A 101 8.43 -3.63 4.81
CA ASP A 101 8.81 -5.04 4.87
C ASP A 101 7.74 -5.89 5.58
N LEU A 102 6.98 -6.64 4.81
CA LEU A 102 5.96 -7.59 5.28
C LEU A 102 6.51 -9.00 5.51
N THR A 103 7.78 -9.28 5.19
CA THR A 103 8.34 -10.65 5.24
C THR A 103 8.50 -11.19 6.67
N GLY A 104 8.44 -10.32 7.68
CA GLY A 104 8.47 -10.68 9.10
C GLY A 104 7.09 -10.75 9.75
N THR A 105 6.01 -10.64 8.99
CA THR A 105 4.63 -10.55 9.54
C THR A 105 3.91 -11.89 9.52
N ASP A 106 2.79 -11.96 10.23
CA ASP A 106 1.92 -13.14 10.25
C ASP A 106 1.35 -13.49 8.87
N LEU A 107 1.34 -12.55 7.91
CA LEU A 107 0.93 -12.80 6.51
C LEU A 107 1.77 -13.89 5.83
N GLU A 108 2.97 -14.18 6.31
CA GLU A 108 3.83 -15.23 5.76
C GLU A 108 3.49 -16.64 6.28
N THR A 109 2.69 -16.75 7.35
CA THR A 109 2.48 -18.02 8.06
C THR A 109 1.03 -18.34 8.40
N ASP A 110 0.15 -17.34 8.55
CA ASP A 110 -1.24 -17.52 8.96
C ASP A 110 -2.21 -17.35 7.79
N THR A 111 -2.78 -18.48 7.34
CA THR A 111 -3.77 -18.50 6.26
C THR A 111 -5.13 -17.92 6.68
N ALA A 112 -5.40 -17.77 7.99
CA ALA A 112 -6.63 -17.15 8.48
C ALA A 112 -6.68 -15.64 8.23
N LEU A 113 -5.57 -15.03 7.81
CA LEU A 113 -5.49 -13.62 7.41
C LEU A 113 -5.85 -13.38 5.93
N PHE A 114 -6.24 -14.43 5.20
CA PHE A 114 -6.55 -14.37 3.78
C PHE A 114 -8.03 -14.66 3.50
N GLU A 115 -8.48 -14.21 2.34
CA GLU A 115 -9.74 -14.62 1.73
C GLU A 115 -9.69 -16.10 1.33
N ALA A 116 -10.83 -16.65 0.91
CA ALA A 116 -10.94 -18.06 0.56
C ALA A 116 -10.00 -18.51 -0.58
N ASP A 117 -9.48 -17.58 -1.39
CA ASP A 117 -8.51 -17.85 -2.44
C ASP A 117 -7.05 -17.93 -1.95
N LEU A 118 -6.80 -17.66 -0.67
CA LEU A 118 -5.50 -17.75 -0.03
C LEU A 118 -4.42 -16.82 -0.63
N LEU A 119 -4.83 -15.83 -1.43
CA LEU A 119 -3.95 -14.86 -2.06
C LEU A 119 -4.23 -13.45 -1.59
N HIS A 120 -5.50 -13.08 -1.50
CA HIS A 120 -5.89 -11.73 -1.08
C HIS A 120 -6.04 -11.69 0.44
N PRO A 121 -5.39 -10.75 1.14
CA PRO A 121 -5.63 -10.54 2.56
C PRO A 121 -7.10 -10.19 2.81
N ASN A 122 -7.69 -10.81 3.83
CA ASN A 122 -9.00 -10.43 4.33
C ASN A 122 -8.88 -9.17 5.22
N PRO A 123 -9.98 -8.63 5.79
CA PRO A 123 -9.90 -7.43 6.62
C PRO A 123 -8.86 -7.49 7.76
N SER A 124 -8.68 -8.64 8.41
CA SER A 124 -7.68 -8.83 9.46
C SER A 124 -6.25 -8.82 8.89
N GLY A 125 -6.03 -9.46 7.74
CA GLY A 125 -4.74 -9.40 7.04
C GLY A 125 -4.42 -7.98 6.56
N MET A 126 -5.42 -7.23 6.09
CA MET A 126 -5.28 -5.82 5.74
C MET A 126 -4.92 -4.96 6.94
N THR A 127 -5.39 -5.28 8.16
CA THR A 127 -4.94 -4.61 9.39
C THR A 127 -3.44 -4.81 9.63
N VAL A 128 -2.91 -6.02 9.41
CA VAL A 128 -1.46 -6.27 9.55
C VAL A 128 -0.66 -5.41 8.57
N ILE A 129 -1.12 -5.29 7.32
CA ILE A 129 -0.48 -4.41 6.31
C ILE A 129 -0.56 -2.95 6.75
N ALA A 130 -1.74 -2.50 7.19
CA ALA A 130 -1.96 -1.12 7.61
C ALA A 130 -1.12 -0.73 8.83
N ASP A 131 -0.98 -1.61 9.81
CA ASP A 131 -0.16 -1.37 11.00
C ASP A 131 1.33 -1.21 10.64
N ASN A 132 1.82 -2.00 9.67
CA ASN A 132 3.21 -1.87 9.17
C ASN A 132 3.41 -0.59 8.34
N LEU A 133 2.45 -0.26 7.48
CA LEU A 133 2.47 1.01 6.73
C LEU A 133 2.44 2.21 7.68
N TRP A 134 1.63 2.16 8.73
CA TRP A 134 1.51 3.24 9.70
C TRP A 134 2.84 3.56 10.40
N LEU A 135 3.69 2.57 10.64
CA LEU A 135 5.03 2.81 11.22
C LEU A 135 5.92 3.70 10.32
N ILE A 136 5.65 3.70 9.02
CA ILE A 136 6.39 4.48 8.01
C ILE A 136 5.70 5.81 7.77
N THR A 137 4.37 5.82 7.69
CA THR A 137 3.63 6.97 7.13
C THR A 137 3.06 7.92 8.15
N LYS A 138 3.02 7.56 9.43
CA LYS A 138 2.45 8.40 10.51
C LYS A 138 3.12 9.77 10.69
N ASP A 139 4.36 9.90 10.23
CA ASP A 139 5.19 11.11 10.39
C ASP A 139 5.43 11.84 9.05
N LEU A 140 4.75 11.41 7.96
CA LEU A 140 4.76 12.03 6.63
C LEU A 140 3.60 13.04 6.46
#